data_AF-A0A2V8L3H5-F1
#
_entry.id   AF-A0A2V8L3H5-F1
#
_cell.length_a   1.000
_cell.length_b   1.000
_cell.length_c   1.000
_cell.angle_alpha   90.00
_cell.angle_beta   90.00
_cell.angle_gamma   90.00
#
_symmetry.space_group_name_H-M   'P 1'
#
loop_
_entity.id
_entity.type
_entity.pdbx_description
1 polymer ?
#
loop_
_entity_poly.entity_id
_entity_poly.type
_entity_poly.pdbx_seq_one_letter_code
_entity_poly.pdbx_strand_id
1 'polypeptide(L)' 'MFISQFAMSGGWATQFALINNSTVTARGRIDIFDQSGNPRPVTLNGVTQSTFSYAIPAGGVFTLAPRDANGQSPF' A
#
# COMPACT_ATOMS: atom_id res chain seq x y z
N MET A 1 19.01 7.47 2.05
CA MET A 1 17.66 6.95 2.33
C MET A 1 16.94 6.85 0.99
N PHE A 2 16.64 5.64 0.52
CA PHE A 2 16.00 5.44 -0.77
C PHE A 2 14.49 5.49 -0.59
N ILE A 3 13.83 6.35 -1.36
CA ILE A 3 12.37 6.49 -1.39
C ILE A 3 11.91 5.63 -2.56
N SER A 4 11.05 4.64 -2.33
CA SER A 4 10.53 3.78 -3.39
C SER A 4 9.85 4.63 -4.47
N GLN A 5 10.30 4.45 -5.71
CA GLN A 5 9.70 5.07 -6.87
C GLN A 5 8.41 4.30 -7.20
N PHE A 6 7.26 4.97 -7.16
CA PHE A 6 6.01 4.42 -7.66
C PHE A 6 6.04 4.45 -9.20
N ALA A 7 6.32 3.32 -9.82
CA ALA A 7 6.11 3.15 -11.26
C ALA A 7 4.65 2.73 -11.47
N MET A 8 3.88 3.59 -12.15
CA MET A 8 2.59 3.23 -12.75
C MET A 8 2.65 3.57 -14.24
N SER A 9 3.62 2.99 -14.96
CA SER A 9 3.70 2.96 -16.42
C SER A 9 4.77 1.95 -16.85
N GLY A 10 4.49 1.16 -17.89
CA GLY A 10 5.45 0.18 -18.44
C GLY A 10 5.40 -1.23 -17.82
N GLY A 11 4.32 -1.61 -17.12
CA GLY A 11 4.12 -2.98 -16.64
C GLY A 11 4.66 -3.29 -15.24
N TRP A 12 4.90 -2.27 -14.40
CA TRP A 12 5.30 -2.45 -13.00
C TRP A 12 4.24 -1.84 -12.07
N ALA A 13 3.98 -2.49 -10.94
CA ALA A 13 3.19 -1.94 -9.84
C ALA A 13 3.94 -2.07 -8.51
N THR A 14 3.67 -1.13 -7.60
CA THR A 14 4.17 -1.18 -6.23
C THR A 14 3.20 -1.92 -5.32
N GLN A 15 3.70 -2.91 -4.58
CA GLN A 15 3.01 -3.56 -3.48
C GLN A 15 3.69 -3.22 -2.15
N PHE A 16 2.87 -2.95 -1.12
CA PHE A 16 3.31 -2.85 0.27
C PHE A 16 2.91 -4.12 1.01
N ALA A 17 3.86 -4.74 1.69
CA ALA A 17 3.62 -5.80 2.66
C ALA A 17 4.19 -5.37 4.01
N LEU A 18 3.31 -5.17 4.99
CA LEU A 18 3.69 -4.84 6.36
C LEU A 18 3.45 -6.08 7.23
N ILE A 19 4.46 -6.45 8.01
CA ILE A 19 4.43 -7.62 8.88
C ILE A 19 4.51 -7.15 10.32
N ASN A 20 3.59 -7.60 11.16
CA ASN A 20 3.61 -7.34 12.59
C ASN A 20 4.16 -8.54 13.35
N ASN A 21 5.47 -8.51 13.66
CA ASN A 21 6.14 -9.57 14.42
C ASN A 21 5.97 -9.44 15.95
N SER A 22 5.14 -8.51 16.42
CA SER A 22 4.90 -8.31 17.86
C SER A 22 3.74 -9.15 18.38
N THR A 23 3.57 -9.14 19.70
CA THR A 23 2.47 -9.81 20.41
C THR A 23 1.22 -8.94 20.56
N VAL A 24 1.21 -7.72 20.00
CA VAL A 24 0.09 -6.77 20.11
C VAL A 24 -0.31 -6.25 18.73
N THR A 25 -1.56 -5.79 18.57
CA THR A 25 -2.04 -5.23 17.29
C THR A 25 -1.33 -3.92 16.95
N ALA A 26 -0.66 -3.89 15.78
CA ALA A 26 -0.09 -2.68 15.21
C ALA A 26 -1.16 -1.89 14.45
N ARG A 27 -1.16 -0.56 14.59
CA ARG A 27 -2.08 0.33 13.88
C ARG A 27 -1.31 1.51 13.30
N GLY A 28 -1.75 2.01 12.15
CA GLY A 28 -1.13 3.15 11.50
C GLY A 28 -1.85 3.53 10.22
N ARG A 29 -1.18 4.36 9.42
CA ARG A 29 -1.64 4.72 8.08
C ARG A 29 -0.48 4.85 7.12
N ILE A 30 -0.77 4.69 5.83
CA ILE A 30 0.14 4.95 4.72
C ILE A 30 -0.42 6.14 3.94
N ASP A 31 0.34 7.23 3.88
CA ASP A 31 0.02 8.42 3.09
C ASP A 31 0.86 8.43 1.81
N ILE A 32 0.23 8.75 0.69
CA ILE A 32 0.85 8.75 -0.64
C ILE A 32 0.81 10.16 -1.19
N PHE A 33 1.98 10.64 -1.62
CA PHE A 33 2.19 11.97 -2.15
C PHE A 33 2.87 11.90 -3.51
N ASP A 34 2.66 12.92 -4.35
CA ASP A 34 3.45 13.13 -5.56
C ASP A 34 4.83 13.74 -5.25
N GLN A 35 5.64 13.95 -6.28
CA GLN A 35 7.00 14.51 -6.14
C GLN A 35 7.02 15.94 -5.60
N SER A 36 5.90 16.64 -5.65
CA SER A 36 5.72 17.99 -5.12
C SER A 36 5.17 17.98 -3.68
N GLY A 37 4.94 16.80 -3.10
CA GLY A 37 4.39 16.63 -1.75
C GLY A 37 2.87 16.76 -1.66
N ASN A 38 2.15 16.84 -2.79
CA ASN A 38 0.69 16.88 -2.76
C ASN A 38 0.13 15.46 -2.57
N PRO A 39 -0.97 15.28 -1.82
CA PRO A 39 -1.64 13.98 -1.72
C PRO A 39 -1.99 13.44 -3.10
N ARG A 40 -1.57 12.20 -3.39
CA ARG A 40 -1.78 11.55 -4.68
C ARG A 40 -2.71 10.35 -4.51
N PRO A 41 -3.97 10.44 -4.93
CA PRO A 41 -4.86 9.29 -4.93
C PRO A 41 -4.34 8.20 -5.87
N VAL A 42 -4.32 6.97 -5.36
CA VAL A 42 -3.99 5.76 -6.13
C VAL A 42 -5.00 4.67 -5.81
N THR A 43 -5.22 3.76 -6.75
CA THR A 43 -6.13 2.62 -6.55
C THR A 43 -5.35 1.43 -6.00
N LEU A 44 -5.59 1.09 -4.73
CA LEU A 44 -5.00 -0.08 -4.06
C LEU A 44 -6.12 -0.88 -3.39
N ASN A 45 -6.09 -2.20 -3.52
CA ASN A 45 -7.13 -3.11 -3.04
C ASN A 45 -8.56 -2.67 -3.44
N GLY A 46 -8.71 -2.13 -4.66
CA GLY A 46 -10.01 -1.69 -5.19
C GLY A 46 -10.50 -0.33 -4.69
N VAL A 47 -9.72 0.38 -3.85
CA VAL A 47 -10.11 1.68 -3.29
C VAL A 47 -9.15 2.76 -3.77
N THR A 48 -9.70 3.86 -4.30
CA THR A 48 -8.93 5.02 -4.77
C THR A 48 -8.82 6.08 -3.68
N GLN A 49 -7.67 6.15 -3.00
CA GLN A 49 -7.41 7.07 -1.90
C GLN A 49 -5.93 7.48 -1.88
N SER A 50 -5.60 8.57 -1.18
CA SER A 50 -4.22 8.99 -0.90
C SER A 50 -3.74 8.60 0.51
N THR A 51 -4.65 8.11 1.36
CA THR A 51 -4.37 7.69 2.73
C THR A 51 -5.06 6.36 3.00
N PHE A 52 -4.30 5.38 3.49
CA PHE A 52 -4.77 4.04 3.81
C PHE A 52 -4.47 3.71 5.27
N SER A 53 -5.49 3.66 6.11
CA SER A 53 -5.37 3.20 7.50
C SER A 53 -5.28 1.68 7.56
N TYR A 54 -4.51 1.15 8.50
CA TYR A 54 -4.37 -0.28 8.70
C TYR A 54 -4.37 -0.67 10.18
N ALA A 55 -4.79 -1.91 10.44
CA ALA A 55 -4.61 -2.60 11.71
C ALA A 55 -4.12 -4.02 11.42
N ILE A 56 -2.96 -4.38 11.96
CA ILE A 56 -2.32 -5.67 11.77
C ILE A 56 -2.35 -6.39 13.12
N PRO A 57 -3.15 -7.47 13.28
CA PRO A 57 -3.11 -8.30 14.48
C PRO A 57 -1.70 -8.80 14.80
N ALA A 58 -1.48 -9.27 16.02
CA ALA A 58 -0.23 -9.92 16.41
C ALA A 58 0.12 -11.08 15.45
N GLY A 59 1.34 -11.11 14.94
CA GLY A 59 1.79 -12.09 13.93
C GLY A 59 1.17 -11.92 12.54
N GLY A 60 0.37 -10.89 12.31
CA GLY A 60 -0.37 -10.68 11.06
C GLY A 60 0.43 -10.00 9.95
N VAL A 61 -0.16 -9.99 8.75
CA VAL A 61 0.34 -9.28 7.57
C VAL A 61 -0.75 -8.38 7.02
N PHE A 62 -0.37 -7.19 6.57
CA PHE A 62 -1.21 -6.29 5.79
C PHE A 62 -0.59 -6.06 4.42
N THR A 63 -1.41 -6.16 3.37
CA THR A 63 -0.96 -5.98 1.99
C THR A 63 -1.80 -4.92 1.29
N LEU A 64 -1.14 -3.93 0.69
CA LEU A 64 -1.73 -2.99 -0.26
C LEU A 64 -1.08 -3.18 -1.61
N ALA A 65 -1.87 -3.49 -2.63
CA ALA A 65 -1.41 -3.62 -4.00
C ALA A 65 -2.50 -3.16 -4.96
N PRO A 66 -2.16 -2.76 -6.19
CA PRO A 66 -3.14 -2.73 -7.27
C PRO A 66 -3.76 -4.12 -7.42
N ARG A 67 -5.06 -4.17 -7.66
CA ARG A 67 -5.80 -5.41 -7.88
C ARG A 67 -6.57 -5.30 -9.19
N ASP A 68 -6.65 -6.41 -9.91
CA ASP A 68 -7.54 -6.53 -11.06
C ASP A 68 -8.99 -6.76 -10.62
N ALA A 69 -9.89 -6.93 -11.59
CA ALA A 69 -11.32 -7.16 -11.33
C ALA A 69 -11.61 -8.44 -10.53
N ASN A 70 -10.69 -9.41 -10.52
CA ASN A 70 -10.80 -10.66 -9.77
C ASN A 70 -10.15 -10.57 -8.38
N GLY A 71 -9.63 -9.39 -8.00
CA GLY A 71 -8.93 -9.19 -6.74
C GLY A 71 -7.49 -9.74 -6.75
N GLN A 72 -6.97 -10.14 -7.91
CA GLN A 72 -5.60 -10.63 -8.05
C GLN A 72 -4.65 -9.45 -8.19
N SER A 73 -3.42 -9.60 -7.69
CA SER A 73 -2.36 -8.68 -8.14
C SER A 73 -2.19 -8.90 -9.64
N PRO A 74 -2.11 -7.83 -10.46
CA PRO A 74 -1.88 -7.98 -11.90
C PRO A 74 -0.49 -8.55 -12.25
N PHE A 75 0.32 -8.88 -11.23
CA PHE A 75 1.65 -9.49 -11.29
C PHE A 75 1.78 -10.54 -10.20
#